data_AF-A0A7Z0CNB4-F1
#
_entry.id   AF-A0A7Z0CNB4-F1
#
_cell.length_a   1.000
_cell.length_b   1.000
_cell.length_c   1.000
_cell.angle_alpha   90.00
_cell.angle_beta   90.00
_cell.angle_gamma   90.00
#
_symmetry.space_group_name_H-M   'P 1'
#
loop_
_entity.id
_entity.type
_entity.pdbx_description
1 polymer ?
#
loop_
_entity_poly.entity_id
_entity_poly.type
_entity_poly.pdbx_seq_one_letter_code
_entity_poly.pdbx_strand_id
1 'polypeptide(L)'
;MIRRLVAPIVSVAIATVTLAAAPAHADDEIGLSRDGVSWSTELTAPLFEPSFRFVPGDQEVRSFRVRNDGPSAGVLTVDVVANDPDLLLADDDFTLEARIGNGAWLPVEAGTTRAATELEVAEGAQTRVSVRATFDWDSTRQVDSVPFRIRLTLSEDGDVGGVDEGDGDGSGSGDGDDGQVGGVQDGLPGTGSAVAPGLLWLAAALVGTGLALVRRRDRRDRDEEVVTDGQA
;
A
#
# COMPACT_ATOMS: atom_id res chain seq x y z
N MET A 1 46.83 -38.42 -40.79
CA MET A 1 45.85 -38.99 -39.84
C MET A 1 45.14 -37.84 -39.16
N ILE A 2 43.86 -37.70 -39.44
CA ILE A 2 43.01 -36.56 -39.07
C ILE A 2 42.22 -36.97 -37.82
N ARG A 3 42.40 -36.25 -36.71
CA ARG A 3 41.45 -36.29 -35.57
C ARG A 3 41.04 -34.86 -35.24
N ARG A 4 39.89 -34.48 -35.80
CA ARG A 4 39.04 -33.39 -35.33
C ARG A 4 38.18 -33.89 -34.17
N LEU A 5 37.76 -32.96 -33.30
CA LEU A 5 36.49 -32.85 -32.56
C LEU A 5 36.80 -31.99 -31.32
N VAL A 6 36.93 -30.67 -31.46
CA VAL A 6 35.86 -29.65 -31.35
C VAL A 6 35.03 -29.86 -30.07
N ALA A 7 35.51 -29.27 -28.97
CA ALA A 7 34.75 -29.07 -27.75
C ALA A 7 33.91 -27.78 -27.89
N PRO A 8 32.57 -27.82 -27.78
CA PRO A 8 31.77 -26.61 -27.83
C PRO A 8 31.79 -25.93 -26.44
N ILE A 9 32.43 -24.78 -26.37
CA ILE A 9 32.25 -23.78 -25.32
C ILE A 9 30.82 -23.26 -25.47
N VAL A 10 29.89 -23.81 -24.69
CA VAL A 10 28.50 -23.33 -24.61
C VAL A 10 28.43 -22.39 -23.40
N SER A 11 28.88 -21.16 -23.61
CA SER A 11 28.67 -20.04 -22.69
C SER A 11 27.24 -19.55 -22.83
N VAL A 12 26.29 -20.18 -22.12
CA VAL A 12 24.94 -19.61 -21.96
C VAL A 12 25.05 -18.49 -20.93
N ALA A 13 25.28 -17.27 -21.42
CA ALA A 13 25.05 -16.07 -20.63
C ALA A 13 23.53 -15.97 -20.42
N ILE A 14 23.04 -16.54 -19.32
CA ILE A 14 21.71 -16.28 -18.80
C ILE A 14 21.74 -14.83 -18.32
N ALA A 15 21.42 -13.90 -19.22
CA ALA A 15 21.05 -12.55 -18.85
C ALA A 15 19.68 -12.68 -18.17
N THR A 16 19.70 -12.96 -16.86
CA THR A 16 18.58 -12.75 -15.96
C THR A 16 18.21 -11.28 -16.05
N VAL A 17 17.29 -10.97 -16.95
CA VAL A 17 16.50 -9.74 -16.89
C VAL A 17 15.59 -9.91 -15.69
N THR A 18 16.14 -9.72 -14.49
CA THR A 18 15.37 -9.33 -13.32
C THR A 18 14.87 -7.93 -13.63
N LEU A 19 13.78 -7.85 -14.39
CA LEU A 19 12.83 -6.76 -14.23
C LEU A 19 12.32 -6.93 -12.79
N ALA A 20 13.11 -6.45 -11.84
CA ALA A 20 12.59 -6.10 -10.54
C ALA A 20 11.49 -5.11 -10.88
N ALA A 21 10.24 -5.55 -10.80
CA ALA A 21 9.14 -4.63 -10.65
C ALA A 21 9.55 -3.77 -9.46
N ALA A 22 10.04 -2.55 -9.76
CA ALA A 22 10.24 -1.57 -8.73
C ALA A 22 8.89 -1.51 -8.03
N PRO A 23 8.82 -1.76 -6.72
CA PRO A 23 7.56 -1.66 -6.03
C PRO A 23 7.03 -0.26 -6.38
N ALA A 24 5.79 -0.20 -6.87
CA ALA A 24 5.10 1.06 -7.04
C ALA A 24 4.88 1.58 -5.62
N HIS A 25 5.90 2.23 -5.08
CA HIS A 25 5.90 2.85 -3.77
C HIS A 25 5.10 4.13 -3.93
N ALA A 26 3.81 4.06 -3.59
CA ALA A 26 3.01 5.24 -3.27
C ALA A 26 3.43 5.88 -1.91
N ASP A 27 4.57 5.45 -1.34
CA ASP A 27 4.99 5.79 0.02
C ASP A 27 5.51 7.24 0.15
N ASP A 28 5.82 7.94 -0.95
CA ASP A 28 6.44 9.27 -0.93
C ASP A 28 5.46 10.43 -1.24
N GLU A 29 4.15 10.16 -1.24
CA GLU A 29 3.13 11.16 -1.63
C GLU A 29 2.70 12.08 -0.48
N ILE A 30 3.18 11.84 0.75
CA ILE A 30 2.84 12.63 1.92
C ILE A 30 4.09 13.22 2.57
N GLY A 31 4.15 14.55 2.56
CA GLY A 31 5.10 15.30 3.36
C GLY A 31 4.55 15.62 4.75
N LEU A 32 5.32 15.35 5.80
CA LEU A 32 5.03 15.73 7.18
C LEU A 32 6.02 16.77 7.68
N SER A 33 5.54 17.76 8.42
CA SER A 33 6.39 18.84 8.93
C SER A 33 5.89 19.41 10.26
N ARG A 34 6.80 19.71 11.19
CA ARG A 34 6.44 20.38 12.46
C ARG A 34 6.54 21.90 12.37
N ASP A 35 7.43 22.40 11.53
CA ASP A 35 7.73 23.83 11.35
C ASP A 35 7.11 24.43 10.06
N GLY A 36 6.66 23.58 9.14
CA GLY A 36 6.16 23.95 7.82
C GLY A 36 7.25 24.25 6.79
N VAL A 37 8.53 24.00 7.13
CA VAL A 37 9.69 24.28 6.27
C VAL A 37 10.44 23.00 5.93
N SER A 38 10.70 22.15 6.94
CA SER A 38 11.34 20.85 6.76
C SER A 38 10.29 19.75 6.64
N TRP A 39 10.36 18.99 5.55
CA TRP A 39 9.39 17.94 5.20
C TRP A 39 10.08 16.57 5.21
N SER A 40 9.38 15.56 5.74
CA SER A 40 9.80 14.17 5.77
C SER A 40 8.59 13.24 5.66
N THR A 41 8.81 11.99 5.27
CA THR A 41 7.73 10.98 5.18
C THR A 41 7.23 10.51 6.55
N GLU A 42 8.02 10.73 7.59
CA GLU A 42 7.68 10.45 8.99
C GLU A 42 8.05 11.61 9.90
N LEU A 43 7.37 11.76 11.05
CA LEU A 43 7.79 12.71 12.07
C LEU A 43 9.00 12.15 12.83
N THR A 44 10.17 12.76 12.64
CA THR A 44 11.45 12.32 13.25
C THR A 44 11.53 12.53 14.77
N ALA A 45 10.58 13.25 15.35
CA ALA A 45 10.51 13.52 16.78
C ALA A 45 9.07 13.36 17.30
N PRO A 46 8.89 12.89 18.56
CA PRO A 46 7.57 12.69 19.16
C PRO A 46 6.73 13.96 19.16
N LEU A 47 5.42 13.84 18.87
CA LEU A 47 4.52 15.00 18.73
C LEU A 47 4.37 15.80 20.03
N PHE A 48 4.30 15.09 21.17
CA PHE A 48 4.42 15.67 22.50
C PHE A 48 5.84 15.47 23.01
N GLU A 49 6.32 16.43 23.79
CA GLU A 49 7.65 16.38 24.37
C GLU A 49 7.71 15.24 25.40
N PRO A 50 8.62 14.25 25.27
CA PRO A 50 8.67 13.10 26.19
C PRO A 50 8.96 13.48 27.64
N SER A 51 9.56 14.65 27.87
CA SER A 51 9.82 15.19 29.20
C SER A 51 8.61 15.91 29.82
N PHE A 52 7.56 16.18 29.04
CA PHE A 52 6.33 16.76 29.55
C PHE A 52 5.57 15.73 30.39
N ARG A 53 5.12 16.16 31.58
CA ARG A 53 4.34 15.34 32.51
C ARG A 53 2.96 15.94 32.60
N PHE A 54 1.95 15.17 32.18
CA PHE A 54 0.56 15.53 32.39
C PHE A 54 0.20 15.29 33.87
N VAL A 55 -0.47 16.26 34.48
CA VAL A 55 -1.17 16.08 35.75
C VAL A 55 -2.69 16.09 35.52
N PRO A 56 -3.51 15.50 36.40
CA PRO A 56 -4.96 15.58 36.30
C PRO A 56 -5.46 17.01 36.07
N GLY A 57 -6.31 17.19 35.05
CA GLY A 57 -6.81 18.50 34.60
C GLY A 57 -5.94 19.19 33.55
N ASP A 58 -4.75 18.69 33.23
CA ASP A 58 -3.95 19.24 32.14
C ASP A 58 -4.61 18.98 30.79
N GLN A 59 -4.50 19.98 29.91
CA GLN A 59 -4.87 19.87 28.52
C GLN A 59 -3.72 20.39 27.66
N GLU A 60 -3.27 19.58 26.71
CA GLU A 60 -2.19 19.96 25.82
C GLU A 60 -2.56 19.75 24.36
N VAL A 61 -2.21 20.72 23.52
CA VAL A 61 -2.47 20.66 22.07
C VAL A 61 -1.16 20.75 21.31
N ARG A 62 -0.96 19.82 20.38
CA ARG A 62 0.17 19.80 19.47
C ARG A 62 -0.31 19.68 18.04
N SER A 63 0.46 20.25 17.11
CA SER A 63 0.10 20.23 15.70
C SER A 63 1.31 19.97 14.83
N PHE A 64 1.04 19.38 13.67
CA PHE A 64 1.98 19.24 12.58
C PHE A 64 1.24 19.55 11.27
N ARG A 65 1.99 19.71 10.19
CA ARG A 65 1.49 19.95 8.85
C ARG A 65 1.65 18.69 8.02
N VAL A 66 0.69 18.49 7.15
CA VAL A 66 0.66 17.44 6.13
C VAL A 66 0.58 18.15 4.79
N ARG A 67 1.37 17.70 3.81
CA ARG A 67 1.37 18.18 2.44
C ARG A 67 1.17 16.99 1.51
N ASN A 68 0.32 17.19 0.50
CA ASN A 68 0.23 16.26 -0.62
C ASN A 68 1.39 16.53 -1.57
N ASP A 69 2.35 15.62 -1.60
CA ASP A 69 3.52 15.61 -2.50
C ASP A 69 3.30 14.74 -3.75
N GLY A 70 2.14 14.09 -3.85
CA GLY A 70 1.70 13.38 -5.04
C GLY A 70 1.34 14.31 -6.20
N PRO A 71 1.26 13.79 -7.45
CA PRO A 71 1.01 14.57 -8.66
C PRO A 71 -0.47 14.92 -8.87
N SER A 72 -1.35 14.51 -7.97
CA SER A 72 -2.81 14.58 -8.10
C SER A 72 -3.44 15.01 -6.77
N ALA A 73 -4.73 15.39 -6.80
CA ALA A 73 -5.49 15.58 -5.57
C ALA A 73 -5.81 14.22 -4.92
N GLY A 74 -5.81 14.17 -3.59
CA GLY A 74 -6.13 12.95 -2.85
C GLY A 74 -7.01 13.21 -1.63
N VAL A 75 -7.60 12.14 -1.11
CA VAL A 75 -8.35 12.13 0.15
C VAL A 75 -7.40 11.72 1.27
N LEU A 76 -7.12 12.66 2.17
CA LEU A 76 -6.31 12.39 3.36
C LEU A 76 -7.17 11.72 4.43
N THR A 77 -6.74 10.53 4.87
CA THR A 77 -7.26 9.83 6.05
C THR A 77 -6.21 9.82 7.16
N VAL A 78 -6.64 10.08 8.39
CA VAL A 78 -5.77 10.09 9.58
C VAL A 78 -6.21 8.97 10.52
N ASP A 79 -5.41 7.91 10.61
CA ASP A 79 -5.62 6.83 11.56
C ASP A 79 -4.72 7.08 12.80
N VAL A 80 -5.32 7.29 13.97
CA VAL A 80 -4.54 7.43 15.20
C VAL A 80 -4.56 6.08 15.93
N VAL A 81 -3.42 5.44 16.00
CA VAL A 81 -3.25 4.15 16.67
C VAL A 81 -2.66 4.39 18.05
N ALA A 82 -3.49 4.37 19.06
CA ALA A 82 -3.04 4.51 20.43
C ALA A 82 -2.80 3.12 21.04
N ASN A 83 -1.60 2.89 21.57
CA ASN A 83 -1.33 1.71 22.36
C ASN A 83 -1.59 2.06 23.83
N ASP A 84 -2.55 1.39 24.43
CA ASP A 84 -2.99 1.71 25.79
C ASP A 84 -2.68 0.55 26.75
N PRO A 85 -1.40 0.32 27.09
CA PRO A 85 -1.01 -0.79 27.95
C PRO A 85 -1.60 -0.66 29.36
N ASP A 86 -1.87 0.57 29.79
CA ASP A 86 -2.29 0.91 31.15
C ASP A 86 -3.78 1.21 31.26
N LEU A 87 -4.53 1.04 30.16
CA LEU A 87 -5.98 1.24 30.06
C LEU A 87 -6.45 2.66 30.37
N LEU A 88 -5.61 3.69 30.19
CA LEU A 88 -5.99 5.07 30.47
C LEU A 88 -6.98 5.65 29.47
N LEU A 89 -6.87 5.27 28.20
CA LEU A 89 -7.84 5.66 27.18
C LEU A 89 -9.11 4.83 27.35
N ALA A 90 -8.97 3.54 27.68
CA ALA A 90 -10.10 2.64 27.88
C ALA A 90 -10.95 2.98 29.12
N ASP A 91 -10.33 3.55 30.16
CA ASP A 91 -11.00 3.93 31.41
C ASP A 91 -11.37 5.43 31.48
N ASP A 92 -11.25 6.16 30.36
CA ASP A 92 -11.52 7.61 30.25
C ASP A 92 -10.66 8.52 31.16
N ASP A 93 -9.61 7.99 31.81
CA ASP A 93 -8.64 8.79 32.56
C ASP A 93 -7.87 9.75 31.65
N PHE A 94 -7.67 9.37 30.38
CA PHE A 94 -6.99 10.18 29.39
C PHE A 94 -7.82 10.23 28.11
N THR A 95 -8.06 11.43 27.60
CA THR A 95 -8.79 11.62 26.34
C THR A 95 -7.83 12.11 25.26
N LEU A 96 -7.82 11.42 24.12
CA LEU A 96 -7.14 11.86 22.91
C LEU A 96 -8.17 12.30 21.87
N GLU A 97 -7.92 13.43 21.24
CA GLU A 97 -8.75 13.93 20.15
C GLU A 97 -7.86 14.44 19.01
N ALA A 98 -8.31 14.26 17.78
CA ALA A 98 -7.64 14.77 16.58
C ALA A 98 -8.58 15.67 15.78
N ARG A 99 -8.03 16.68 15.11
CA ARG A 99 -8.75 17.48 14.12
C ARG A 99 -7.86 17.79 12.93
N ILE A 100 -8.49 17.93 11.77
CA ILE A 100 -7.84 18.35 10.53
C ILE A 100 -8.32 19.76 10.16
N GLY A 101 -7.38 20.66 9.86
CA GLY A 101 -7.65 22.07 9.57
C GLY A 101 -8.42 22.75 10.69
N ASN A 102 -9.60 23.28 10.35
CA ASN A 102 -10.55 23.90 11.26
C ASN A 102 -11.78 23.02 11.53
N GLY A 103 -11.70 21.71 11.24
CA GLY A 103 -12.78 20.76 11.48
C GLY A 103 -13.08 20.54 12.97
N ALA A 104 -14.10 19.72 13.23
CA ALA A 104 -14.44 19.29 14.59
C ALA A 104 -13.33 18.43 15.19
N TRP A 105 -13.24 18.44 16.52
CA TRP A 105 -12.43 17.45 17.25
C TRP A 105 -13.13 16.10 17.19
N LEU A 106 -12.39 15.08 16.79
CA LEU A 106 -12.84 13.69 16.75
C LEU A 106 -12.13 12.92 17.87
N PRO A 107 -12.86 12.11 18.66
CA PRO A 107 -12.26 11.29 19.69
C PRO A 107 -11.38 10.19 19.08
N VAL A 108 -10.31 9.85 19.79
CA VAL A 108 -9.40 8.75 19.49
C VAL A 108 -9.54 7.73 20.61
N GLU A 109 -10.19 6.60 20.34
CA GLU A 109 -10.35 5.50 21.28
C GLU A 109 -9.10 4.61 21.33
N ALA A 110 -8.99 3.78 22.37
CA ALA A 110 -7.91 2.81 22.52
C ALA A 110 -7.85 1.82 21.34
N GLY A 111 -6.64 1.47 20.89
CA GLY A 111 -6.42 0.58 19.75
C GLY A 111 -6.29 1.33 18.42
N THR A 112 -6.85 0.77 17.35
CA THR A 112 -6.85 1.42 16.03
C THR A 112 -8.15 2.21 15.87
N THR A 113 -8.12 3.49 16.25
CA THR A 113 -9.22 4.39 15.97
C THR A 113 -8.93 5.15 14.68
N ARG A 114 -9.78 4.90 13.69
CA ARG A 114 -9.82 5.69 12.48
C ARG A 114 -10.50 7.01 12.80
N ALA A 115 -9.72 8.05 13.07
CA ALA A 115 -10.21 9.43 13.08
C ALA A 115 -10.38 9.89 11.62
N ALA A 116 -11.25 9.20 10.87
CA ALA A 116 -11.52 9.53 9.48
C ALA A 116 -12.21 10.89 9.41
N THR A 117 -11.46 11.88 8.94
CA THR A 117 -12.03 12.99 8.20
C THR A 117 -11.45 12.86 6.82
N GLU A 118 -12.25 12.43 5.86
CA GLU A 118 -11.91 12.53 4.45
C GLU A 118 -11.75 14.02 4.14
N LEU A 119 -10.51 14.44 3.93
CA LEU A 119 -10.21 15.80 3.49
C LEU A 119 -9.58 15.72 2.11
N GLU A 120 -10.24 16.33 1.13
CA GLU A 120 -9.64 16.58 -0.16
C GLU A 120 -8.45 17.53 0.00
N VAL A 121 -7.27 17.06 -0.40
CA VAL A 121 -6.03 17.83 -0.40
C VAL A 121 -5.54 17.93 -1.83
N ALA A 122 -5.64 19.11 -2.42
CA ALA A 122 -5.09 19.40 -3.74
C ALA A 122 -3.57 19.16 -3.78
N GLU A 123 -3.02 18.95 -4.98
CA GLU A 123 -1.58 18.83 -5.21
C GLU A 123 -0.83 20.01 -4.57
N GLY A 124 0.21 19.70 -3.77
CA GLY A 124 1.03 20.69 -3.08
C GLY A 124 0.33 21.44 -1.94
N ALA A 125 -0.98 21.22 -1.73
CA ALA A 125 -1.71 21.85 -0.65
C ALA A 125 -1.25 21.31 0.70
N GLN A 126 -1.31 22.19 1.70
CA GLN A 126 -0.92 21.88 3.07
C GLN A 126 -2.13 21.97 3.98
N THR A 127 -2.31 20.97 4.83
CA THR A 127 -3.28 21.00 5.91
C THR A 127 -2.59 20.86 7.26
N ARG A 128 -3.24 21.35 8.32
CA ARG A 128 -2.75 21.22 9.69
C ARG A 128 -3.52 20.12 10.40
N VAL A 129 -2.81 19.16 10.96
CA VAL A 129 -3.39 18.18 11.88
C VAL A 129 -3.07 18.62 13.30
N SER A 130 -4.08 18.72 14.15
CA SER A 130 -3.90 19.00 15.58
C SER A 130 -4.34 17.80 16.39
N VAL A 131 -3.58 17.45 17.42
CA VAL A 131 -3.89 16.41 18.39
C VAL A 131 -3.97 17.08 19.76
N ARG A 132 -5.06 16.82 20.45
CA ARG A 132 -5.31 17.26 21.83
C ARG A 132 -5.25 16.05 22.74
N ALA A 133 -4.53 16.22 23.83
CA ALA A 133 -4.45 15.27 24.93
C ALA A 133 -4.99 15.96 26.18
N THR A 134 -5.93 15.33 26.86
CA THR A 134 -6.54 15.83 28.08
C THR A 134 -6.43 14.76 29.16
N PHE A 135 -5.86 15.10 30.31
CA PHE A 135 -5.87 14.24 31.49
C PHE A 135 -7.11 14.60 32.32
N ASP A 136 -7.99 13.63 32.55
CA ASP A 136 -9.15 13.82 33.40
C ASP A 136 -8.77 14.29 34.81
N TRP A 137 -9.62 15.15 35.39
CA TRP A 137 -9.38 15.81 36.67
C TRP A 137 -9.70 14.92 37.87
N ASP A 138 -10.56 13.92 37.71
CA ASP A 138 -10.89 12.92 38.72
C ASP A 138 -9.90 11.76 38.74
N SER A 139 -9.00 11.67 37.76
CA SER A 139 -8.05 10.56 37.70
C SER A 139 -7.09 10.58 38.89
N THR A 140 -7.04 9.46 39.62
CA THR A 140 -6.07 9.24 40.70
C THR A 140 -4.84 8.46 40.24
N ARG A 141 -4.73 8.17 38.93
CA ARG A 141 -3.64 7.34 38.41
C ARG A 141 -2.38 8.17 38.23
N GLN A 142 -1.27 7.63 38.73
CA GLN A 142 0.06 8.13 38.43
C GLN A 142 0.67 7.23 37.39
N VAL A 143 0.91 7.75 36.18
CA VAL A 143 1.40 6.94 35.06
C VAL A 143 2.67 7.57 34.48
N ASP A 144 3.61 6.71 34.10
CA ASP A 144 4.93 7.13 33.64
C ASP A 144 4.94 7.56 32.16
N SER A 145 4.11 6.95 31.29
CA SER A 145 4.00 7.30 29.87
C SER A 145 2.85 6.61 29.14
N VAL A 146 2.22 7.30 28.17
CA VAL A 146 1.24 6.72 27.23
C VAL A 146 1.82 6.71 25.81
N PRO A 147 2.28 5.56 25.28
CA PRO A 147 2.81 5.51 23.92
C PRO A 147 1.69 5.46 22.88
N PHE A 148 1.72 6.34 21.88
CA PHE A 148 0.81 6.27 20.74
C PHE A 148 1.54 6.52 19.42
N ARG A 149 0.95 6.07 18.32
CA ARG A 149 1.45 6.21 16.96
C ARG A 149 0.36 6.79 16.07
N ILE A 150 0.69 7.84 15.32
CA ILE A 150 -0.20 8.37 14.29
C ILE A 150 0.20 7.73 12.97
N ARG A 151 -0.76 7.14 12.26
CA ARG A 151 -0.60 6.63 10.89
C ARG A 151 -1.42 7.52 9.96
N LEU A 152 -0.78 8.03 8.93
CA LEU A 152 -1.42 8.85 7.91
C LEU A 152 -1.54 8.00 6.64
N THR A 153 -2.65 8.13 5.94
CA THR A 153 -2.85 7.45 4.66
C THR A 153 -3.56 8.42 3.74
N LEU A 154 -2.90 8.75 2.63
CA LEU A 154 -3.48 9.52 1.53
C LEU A 154 -3.87 8.48 0.49
N SER A 155 -5.12 8.51 0.07
CA SER A 155 -5.59 7.74 -1.07
C SER A 155 -5.93 8.73 -2.17
N GLU A 156 -5.40 8.52 -3.38
CA GLU A 156 -5.87 9.27 -4.54
C GLU A 156 -7.39 9.06 -4.68
N ASP A 157 -8.12 10.15 -4.91
CA ASP A 157 -9.53 10.05 -5.29
C ASP A 157 -9.55 9.59 -6.75
N GLY A 158 -9.41 8.28 -6.91
CA GLY A 158 -9.48 7.64 -8.20
C GLY A 158 -10.90 7.67 -8.68
N ASP A 159 -11.36 8.82 -9.17
CA ASP A 159 -12.26 8.82 -10.31
C ASP A 159 -11.43 8.25 -11.46
N VAL A 160 -11.31 6.91 -11.47
CA VAL A 160 -10.74 6.16 -12.58
C VAL A 160 -11.66 6.50 -13.73
N GLY A 161 -11.28 7.55 -14.46
CA GLY A 161 -11.87 7.95 -15.70
C GLY A 161 -11.77 6.76 -16.64
N GLY A 162 -12.74 5.86 -16.53
CA GLY A 162 -13.18 5.06 -17.63
C GLY A 162 -13.47 6.09 -18.69
N VAL A 163 -12.60 6.14 -19.69
CA VAL A 163 -12.86 6.84 -20.95
C VAL A 163 -14.31 6.54 -21.28
N ASP A 164 -15.17 7.55 -21.14
CA ASP A 164 -16.51 7.51 -21.67
C ASP A 164 -16.30 7.47 -23.17
N GLU A 165 -16.20 6.26 -23.73
CA GLU A 165 -16.21 6.00 -25.17
C GLU A 165 -17.65 6.26 -25.67
N GLY A 166 -18.13 7.48 -25.41
CA GLY A 166 -19.45 7.98 -25.71
C GLY A 166 -19.47 8.81 -26.98
N ASP A 167 -18.66 8.47 -27.99
CA ASP A 167 -18.92 8.87 -29.38
C ASP A 167 -19.80 7.80 -30.03
N GLY A 168 -21.00 7.63 -29.48
CA GLY A 168 -22.09 6.90 -30.09
C GLY A 168 -23.10 7.89 -30.63
N ASP A 169 -22.85 8.42 -31.82
CA ASP A 169 -23.82 9.12 -32.67
C ASP A 169 -24.89 8.15 -33.19
N GLY A 170 -25.56 7.46 -32.27
CA GLY A 170 -26.65 6.53 -32.55
C GLY A 170 -27.94 7.28 -32.85
N SER A 171 -28.08 7.82 -34.06
CA SER A 171 -29.38 8.19 -34.62
C SER A 171 -30.20 6.91 -34.91
N GLY A 172 -30.76 6.31 -33.87
CA GLY A 172 -31.57 5.09 -33.95
C GLY A 172 -33.05 5.39 -33.69
N SER A 173 -33.80 5.72 -34.73
CA SER A 173 -35.26 5.56 -34.73
C SER A 173 -35.57 4.09 -34.97
N GLY A 174 -36.17 3.41 -33.99
CA GLY A 174 -36.52 2.00 -34.12
C GLY A 174 -37.60 1.61 -33.12
N ASP A 175 -38.83 1.50 -33.63
CA ASP A 175 -40.00 0.93 -32.96
C ASP A 175 -39.76 -0.52 -32.52
N GLY A 176 -40.55 -0.93 -31.53
CA GLY A 176 -40.30 -2.06 -30.64
C GLY A 176 -40.14 -3.44 -31.27
N ASP A 177 -39.46 -4.32 -30.53
CA ASP A 177 -39.74 -5.75 -30.54
C ASP A 177 -39.20 -6.38 -29.24
N ASP A 178 -39.95 -7.35 -28.78
CA ASP A 178 -39.98 -7.91 -27.45
C ASP A 178 -39.08 -9.15 -27.36
N GLY A 179 -38.37 -9.26 -26.23
CA GLY A 179 -37.96 -10.56 -25.70
C GLY A 179 -36.66 -11.14 -26.26
N GLN A 180 -35.53 -10.56 -25.86
CA GLN A 180 -34.28 -11.31 -25.77
C GLN A 180 -33.53 -10.86 -24.52
N VAL A 181 -33.55 -11.70 -23.47
CA VAL A 181 -32.62 -11.60 -22.33
C VAL A 181 -31.21 -11.94 -22.83
N GLY A 182 -30.58 -10.97 -23.48
CA GLY A 182 -29.16 -10.99 -23.80
C GLY A 182 -28.40 -10.85 -22.49
N GLY A 183 -27.73 -11.92 -22.08
CA GLY A 183 -26.74 -11.88 -21.01
C GLY A 183 -25.72 -10.81 -21.36
N VAL A 184 -25.82 -9.67 -20.67
CA VAL A 184 -24.81 -8.63 -20.71
C VAL A 184 -23.52 -9.33 -20.30
N GLN A 185 -22.60 -9.43 -21.25
CA GLN A 185 -21.25 -9.84 -20.94
C GLN A 185 -20.71 -8.70 -20.08
N ASP A 186 -20.89 -8.83 -18.77
CA ASP A 186 -20.24 -8.04 -17.73
C ASP A 186 -18.74 -8.15 -17.99
N GLY A 187 -18.26 -7.26 -18.86
CA GLY A 187 -16.87 -6.93 -19.00
C GLY A 187 -16.46 -6.33 -17.68
N LEU A 188 -15.93 -7.19 -16.80
CA LEU A 188 -15.32 -6.77 -15.56
C LEU A 188 -14.40 -5.58 -15.86
N PRO A 189 -14.43 -4.50 -15.04
CA PRO A 189 -13.58 -3.35 -15.25
C PRO A 189 -12.14 -3.82 -15.45
N GLY A 190 -11.51 -3.33 -16.50
CA GLY A 190 -10.17 -3.69 -16.94
C GLY A 190 -9.11 -3.21 -15.96
N THR A 191 -9.09 -3.75 -14.74
CA THR A 191 -8.01 -3.58 -13.77
C THR A 191 -6.85 -4.54 -14.05
N GLY A 192 -6.94 -5.33 -15.14
CA GLY A 192 -5.83 -6.11 -15.64
C GLY A 192 -4.81 -5.19 -16.29
N SER A 193 -3.61 -5.09 -15.71
CA SER A 193 -2.48 -4.46 -16.39
C SER A 193 -2.37 -5.05 -17.80
N ALA A 194 -2.25 -4.18 -18.80
CA ALA A 194 -2.15 -4.62 -20.20
C ALA A 194 -0.89 -5.46 -20.38
N VAL A 195 -1.01 -6.77 -20.18
CA VAL A 195 0.09 -7.71 -20.38
C VAL A 195 0.34 -7.74 -21.88
N ALA A 196 1.43 -7.12 -22.32
CA ALA A 196 1.83 -7.14 -23.72
C ALA A 196 1.78 -8.59 -24.24
N PRO A 197 1.14 -8.88 -25.38
CA PRO A 197 0.96 -10.25 -25.87
C PRO A 197 2.27 -11.05 -25.97
N GLY A 198 3.40 -10.36 -26.17
CA GLY A 198 4.73 -10.97 -26.16
C GLY A 198 5.17 -11.56 -24.81
N LEU A 199 4.65 -11.05 -23.70
CA LEU A 199 4.99 -11.50 -22.35
C LEU A 199 4.39 -12.87 -22.03
N LEU A 200 3.23 -13.20 -22.62
CA LEU A 200 2.65 -14.55 -22.55
C LEU A 200 3.53 -15.59 -23.24
N TRP A 201 4.07 -15.26 -24.42
CA TRP A 201 4.99 -16.13 -25.15
C TRP A 201 6.31 -16.33 -24.40
N LEU A 202 6.83 -15.26 -23.78
CA LEU A 202 8.02 -15.33 -22.93
C LEU A 202 7.80 -16.25 -21.72
N ALA A 203 6.66 -16.10 -21.02
CA ALA A 203 6.30 -16.93 -19.87
C ALA A 203 6.17 -18.41 -20.27
N ALA A 204 5.50 -18.70 -21.39
CA ALA A 204 5.38 -20.06 -21.92
C ALA A 204 6.75 -20.67 -22.26
N ALA A 205 7.65 -19.89 -22.87
CA ALA A 205 9.00 -20.34 -23.18
C ALA A 205 9.81 -20.66 -21.92
N LEU A 206 9.72 -19.81 -20.88
CA LEU A 206 10.40 -20.04 -19.60
C LEU A 206 9.90 -21.30 -18.89
N VAL A 207 8.58 -21.49 -18.80
CA VAL A 207 7.98 -22.69 -18.20
C VAL A 207 8.38 -23.96 -18.97
N GLY A 208 8.31 -23.91 -20.31
CA GLY A 208 8.70 -25.03 -21.16
C GLY A 208 10.18 -25.42 -21.00
N THR A 209 11.06 -24.41 -20.90
CA THR A 209 12.50 -24.63 -20.72
C THR A 209 12.80 -25.22 -19.34
N GLY A 210 12.14 -24.74 -18.28
CA GLY A 210 12.24 -25.31 -16.94
C GLY A 210 11.82 -26.78 -16.90
N LEU A 211 10.69 -27.12 -17.52
CA LEU A 211 10.19 -28.50 -17.57
C LEU A 211 11.15 -29.44 -18.34
N ALA A 212 11.74 -28.96 -19.43
CA ALA A 212 12.71 -29.72 -20.21
C ALA A 212 13.99 -30.01 -19.43
N LEU A 213 14.44 -29.08 -18.59
CA LEU A 213 15.62 -29.26 -17.73
C LEU A 213 15.35 -30.27 -16.60
N VAL A 214 14.19 -30.19 -15.94
CA VAL A 214 13.80 -31.15 -14.88
C VAL A 214 13.71 -32.57 -15.45
N ARG A 215 13.03 -32.76 -16.60
CA ARG A 215 12.95 -34.07 -17.25
C ARG A 215 14.28 -34.63 -17.74
N ARG A 216 15.26 -33.78 -18.04
CA ARG A 216 16.59 -34.23 -18.46
C ARG A 216 17.40 -34.78 -17.30
N ARG A 217 17.14 -34.34 -16.07
CA ARG A 217 17.81 -34.82 -14.86
C ARG A 217 17.40 -36.25 -14.51
N ASP A 218 16.10 -36.54 -14.50
CA ASP A 218 15.58 -37.88 -14.18
C ASP A 218 16.04 -38.99 -15.14
N ARG A 219 16.43 -38.64 -16.37
CA ARG A 219 16.95 -39.64 -17.32
C ARG A 219 18.37 -40.09 -17.01
N ARG A 220 19.18 -39.29 -16.31
CA ARG A 220 20.55 -39.68 -15.95
C ARG A 220 20.55 -40.70 -14.80
N ASP A 221 19.63 -40.56 -13.87
CA ASP A 221 19.63 -41.40 -12.66
C ASP A 221 19.14 -42.84 -12.96
N ARG A 222 18.40 -43.06 -14.06
CA ARG A 222 17.93 -44.41 -14.46
C ARG A 222 18.97 -45.26 -15.18
N ASP A 223 20.01 -44.66 -15.75
CA ASP A 223 21.04 -45.39 -16.48
C ASP A 223 22.12 -45.95 -15.53
N GLU A 224 22.19 -45.47 -14.28
CA GLU A 224 23.15 -45.95 -13.28
C GLU A 224 22.66 -47.18 -12.49
N GLU A 225 21.35 -47.39 -12.37
CA GLU A 225 20.78 -48.50 -11.58
C GLU A 225 20.80 -49.86 -12.31
N VAL A 226 20.91 -49.87 -13.64
CA VAL A 226 20.88 -51.11 -14.45
C VAL A 226 22.23 -51.83 -14.51
N VAL A 227 23.33 -51.20 -14.09
CA VAL A 227 24.69 -51.78 -14.21
C VAL A 227 25.09 -52.63 -13.00
N THR A 228 24.38 -52.53 -11.86
CA THR A 228 24.76 -53.22 -10.62
C THR A 228 24.15 -54.61 -10.38
N ASP A 229 23.19 -55.06 -11.19
CA ASP A 229 22.43 -56.30 -10.91
C ASP A 229 22.86 -57.53 -11.75
N GLY A 230 24.01 -57.44 -12.45
CA GLY A 230 24.47 -58.46 -13.41
C GLY A 230 25.70 -59.29 -13.01
N GLN A 231 26.20 -59.18 -11.77
CA GLN A 231 27.35 -59.96 -11.30
C GLN A 231 26.99 -60.79 -10.06
N ALA A 232 26.42 -61.97 -10.29
CA ALA A 232 26.40 -63.09 -9.36
C ALA A 232 26.58 -64.40 -10.14
#